data_AF-A0A7X5N5G4-F1
#
_entry.id   AF-A0A7X5N5G4-F1
#
_cell.length_a   1.000
_cell.length_b   1.000
_cell.length_c   1.000
_cell.angle_alpha   90.00
_cell.angle_beta   90.00
_cell.angle_gamma   90.00
#
_symmetry.space_group_name_H-M   'P 1'
#
loop_
_entity.id
_entity.type
_entity.pdbx_description
1 polymer ?
#
loop_
_entity_poly.entity_id
_entity_poly.type
_entity_poly.pdbx_seq_one_letter_code
_entity_poly.pdbx_strand_id
1 'polypeptide(L)' 'RLRVASPVLFSQLAMGRIGAEFCAAYPEITLEVVAEDRTVDLVEEQFDVAIRINPSPDSSLVGRCFAKDRLVVVAAPG' A
#
# COMPACT_ATOMS: atom_id res chain seq x y z
N ARG A 1 1.44 6.06 16.24
CA ARG A 1 2.27 5.72 15.06
C ARG A 1 1.49 4.70 14.27
N LEU A 2 1.35 4.89 12.96
CA LEU A 2 0.68 3.97 12.04
C LEU A 2 1.71 3.54 10.99
N ARG A 3 2.01 2.25 10.94
CA ARG A 3 3.07 1.68 10.11
C ARG A 3 2.45 0.89 8.96
N VAL A 4 2.69 1.37 7.74
CA VAL A 4 2.02 0.90 6.52
C VAL A 4 3.04 0.26 5.58
N ALA A 5 2.82 -1.00 5.23
CA ALA A 5 3.53 -1.65 4.14
C ALA A 5 2.81 -1.35 2.82
N SER A 6 3.55 -0.89 1.81
CA SER A 6 2.97 -0.47 0.53
C SER A 6 3.86 -0.91 -0.64
N PRO A 7 3.30 -1.34 -1.79
CA PRO A 7 4.10 -1.70 -2.96
C PRO A 7 4.93 -0.51 -3.43
N VAL A 8 6.11 -0.75 -3.98
CA VAL A 8 7.06 0.31 -4.33
C VAL A 8 6.44 1.27 -5.35
N LEU A 9 5.89 0.73 -6.43
CA LEU A 9 5.29 1.53 -7.50
C LEU A 9 4.07 2.32 -6.99
N PHE A 10 3.21 1.72 -6.18
CA PHE A 10 2.06 2.42 -5.59
C PHE A 10 2.53 3.58 -4.69
N SER A 11 3.60 3.35 -3.93
CA SER A 11 4.16 4.35 -3.03
C SER A 11 4.68 5.57 -3.80
N GLN A 12 5.38 5.33 -4.90
CA GLN A 12 5.89 6.39 -5.79
C GLN A 12 4.77 7.18 -6.46
N LEU A 13 3.68 6.52 -6.85
CA LEU A 13 2.60 7.15 -7.61
C LEU A 13 1.54 7.85 -6.74
N ALA A 14 1.27 7.33 -5.53
CA ALA A 14 0.09 7.72 -4.76
C ALA A 14 0.37 8.08 -3.29
N MET A 15 1.31 7.40 -2.62
CA MET A 15 1.46 7.54 -1.17
C MET A 15 1.91 8.92 -0.71
N GLY A 16 2.65 9.68 -1.54
CA GLY A 16 3.00 11.06 -1.21
C GLY A 16 1.75 11.94 -0.99
N ARG A 17 0.78 11.86 -1.91
CA ARG A 17 -0.48 12.62 -1.81
C ARG A 17 -1.37 12.08 -0.69
N ILE A 18 -1.58 10.77 -0.65
CA ILE A 18 -2.43 10.12 0.37
C ILE A 18 -1.89 10.41 1.78
N GLY A 19 -0.58 10.27 1.98
CA GLY A 19 0.08 10.52 3.25
C GLY A 19 -0.04 11.98 3.68
N ALA A 20 0.13 12.94 2.76
CA ALA A 20 -0.04 14.36 3.07
C ALA A 20 -1.49 14.69 3.49
N GLU A 21 -2.48 14.20 2.74
CA GLU A 21 -3.90 14.39 3.08
C GLU A 21 -4.26 13.73 4.43
N PHE A 22 -3.74 12.53 4.69
CA PHE A 22 -3.97 11.81 5.95
C PHE A 22 -3.34 12.53 7.15
N CYS A 23 -2.07 12.95 7.05
CA CYS A 23 -1.40 13.67 8.13
C CYS A 23 -2.03 15.03 8.41
N ALA A 24 -2.62 15.68 7.41
CA ALA A 24 -3.37 16.92 7.60
C ALA A 24 -4.70 16.68 8.35
N ALA A 25 -5.38 15.56 8.07
CA ALA A 25 -6.62 15.20 8.73
C ALA A 25 -6.41 14.65 10.17
N TYR A 26 -5.27 14.00 10.43
CA TYR A 26 -4.94 13.34 11.70
C TYR A 26 -3.54 13.73 12.19
N PRO A 27 -3.35 14.98 12.65
CA PRO A 27 -2.03 15.52 13.00
C PRO A 27 -1.34 14.81 14.18
N GLU A 28 -2.09 14.11 15.02
CA GLU A 28 -1.59 13.33 16.14
C GLU A 28 -0.96 11.97 15.73
N ILE A 29 -1.18 11.54 14.49
CA ILE A 29 -0.69 10.25 13.99
C ILE A 29 0.64 10.45 13.27
N THR A 30 1.70 9.82 13.78
CA THR A 30 2.93 9.62 13.01
C THR A 30 2.72 8.51 11.98
N LEU A 31 2.67 8.87 10.70
CA LEU A 31 2.60 7.90 9.60
C LEU A 31 4.01 7.46 9.19
N GLU A 32 4.22 6.15 9.12
CA GLU A 32 5.42 5.54 8.57
C GLU A 32 5.03 4.64 7.41
N VAL A 33 5.60 4.90 6.24
CA VAL A 33 5.35 4.11 5.04
C VAL A 33 6.63 3.39 4.67
N VAL A 34 6.57 2.06 4.63
CA VAL A 34 7.64 1.20 4.14
C VAL A 34 7.25 0.70 2.76
N ALA A 35 8.04 1.09 1.76
CA ALA A 35 7.83 0.70 0.38
C ALA A 35 8.56 -0.62 0.09
N GLU A 36 7.81 -1.71 -0.14
CA GLU A 36 8.41 -3.02 -0.41
C GLU A 36 7.49 -3.90 -1.28
N ASP A 37 8.08 -4.65 -2.21
CA ASP A 37 7.33 -5.50 -3.16
C ASP A 37 7.19 -6.95 -2.71
N ARG A 38 7.80 -7.33 -1.58
CA ARG A 38 7.61 -8.66 -0.99
C ARG A 38 6.30 -8.73 -0.22
N THR A 39 5.75 -9.93 -0.12
CA THR A 39 4.66 -10.19 0.82
C THR A 39 5.21 -10.11 2.25
N VAL A 40 4.87 -9.05 2.97
CA VAL A 40 5.22 -8.90 4.39
C VAL A 40 4.23 -9.65 5.28
N ASP A 41 4.73 -10.22 6.37
CA ASP A 41 3.90 -10.68 7.48
C ASP A 41 3.60 -9.48 8.39
N LEU A 42 2.35 -9.03 8.45
CA LEU A 42 2.02 -7.83 9.22
C LEU A 42 2.27 -8.03 10.73
N VAL A 43 2.08 -9.25 11.23
CA VAL A 43 2.17 -9.54 12.66
C VAL A 43 3.64 -9.63 13.07
N GLU A 44 4.41 -10.46 12.37
CA GLU A 44 5.82 -10.66 12.70
C GLU A 44 6.65 -9.39 12.49
N GLU A 45 6.34 -8.61 11.45
CA GLU A 45 7.10 -7.41 11.08
C GLU A 45 6.54 -6.11 11.66
N GLN A 46 5.50 -6.20 12.49
CA GLN A 46 4.91 -5.06 13.21
C GLN A 46 4.40 -3.96 12.26
N PHE A 47 3.62 -4.37 11.26
CA PHE A 47 2.82 -3.46 10.43
C PHE A 47 1.38 -3.44 10.90
N ASP A 48 0.77 -2.26 10.89
CA ASP A 48 -0.65 -2.12 11.23
C ASP A 48 -1.54 -2.38 10.02
N VAL A 49 -1.08 -1.99 8.83
CA VAL A 49 -1.82 -2.09 7.56
C VAL A 49 -0.88 -2.43 6.41
N ALA A 50 -1.34 -3.24 5.47
CA ALA A 50 -0.67 -3.48 4.21
C ALA A 50 -1.58 -3.15 3.03
N ILE A 51 -1.04 -2.42 2.06
CA ILE A 51 -1.64 -2.27 0.73
C ILE A 51 -1.10 -3.41 -0.13
N ARG A 52 -1.98 -4.15 -0.80
CA ARG A 52 -1.60 -5.29 -1.65
C ARG A 52 -2.32 -5.21 -2.99
N ILE A 53 -1.58 -5.49 -4.06
CA ILE A 53 -2.12 -5.66 -5.41
C ILE A 53 -2.49 -7.14 -5.57
N ASN A 54 -3.73 -7.41 -5.96
CA ASN A 54 -4.24 -8.77 -6.19
C ASN A 54 -3.83 -9.79 -5.08
N PRO A 55 -4.16 -9.51 -3.80
CA PRO A 55 -3.78 -10.40 -2.71
C PRO A 55 -4.42 -11.79 -2.86
N SER A 56 -3.78 -12.81 -2.27
CA SER A 56 -4.36 -14.14 -2.18
C SER A 56 -5.71 -14.10 -1.44
N PRO A 57 -6.75 -14.81 -1.93
CA PRO A 57 -8.03 -14.91 -1.23
C PRO A 57 -7.92 -15.69 0.08
N ASP A 58 -6.89 -16.52 0.25
CA ASP A 58 -6.68 -17.40 1.40
C ASP A 58 -5.92 -16.72 2.55
N SER A 59 -5.88 -15.38 2.57
CA SER A 59 -5.27 -14.65 3.68
C SER A 59 -6.16 -14.71 4.92
N SER A 60 -5.57 -15.00 6.09
CA SER A 60 -6.23 -14.88 7.40
C SER A 60 -6.51 -13.43 7.82
N LEU A 61 -6.08 -12.45 7.02
CA LEU A 61 -6.21 -11.03 7.29
C LEU A 61 -7.53 -10.49 6.72
N VAL A 62 -8.14 -9.57 7.48
CA VAL A 62 -9.31 -8.82 6.99
C VAL A 62 -8.85 -7.72 6.05
N GLY A 63 -9.49 -7.60 4.90
CA GLY A 63 -9.18 -6.58 3.91
C GLY A 63 -10.40 -6.12 3.12
N ARG A 64 -10.27 -4.97 2.47
CA ARG A 64 -11.28 -4.43 1.55
C ARG A 64 -10.62 -3.95 0.26
N CYS A 65 -11.24 -4.25 -0.87
CA CYS A 65 -10.87 -3.60 -2.13
C CYS A 65 -11.21 -2.10 -2.04
N PHE A 66 -10.24 -1.23 -2.27
CA PHE A 66 -10.42 0.23 -2.27
C PHE A 66 -10.08 0.88 -3.61
N ALA A 67 -9.37 0.15 -4.49
CA ALA A 67 -9.02 0.58 -5.83
C ALA A 67 -8.95 -0.63 -6.76
N LYS A 68 -9.18 -0.39 -8.05
CA LYS A 68 -8.98 -1.34 -9.13
C LYS A 68 -8.22 -0.64 -10.24
N ASP A 69 -7.27 -1.33 -10.85
CA ASP A 69 -6.55 -0.88 -12.03
C ASP A 69 -6.87 -1.77 -13.23
N ARG A 70 -6.24 -1.46 -14.37
CA ARG A 70 -6.35 -2.25 -15.60
C ARG A 70 -4.96 -2.60 -16.10
N LEU A 71 -4.69 -3.90 -16.23
CA LEU A 71 -3.50 -4.38 -16.90
C LEU A 71 -3.71 -4.31 -18.43
N VAL A 72 -2.76 -3.70 -19.14
CA VAL A 72 -2.80 -3.55 -20.60
C VAL A 72 -1.44 -3.96 -21.17
N VAL A 73 -1.46 -4.72 -22.27
CA VAL A 73 -0.26 -5.08 -23.03
C VAL A 73 0.06 -3.95 -24.01
N VAL A 74 1.28 -3.42 -23.95
CA VAL A 74 1.75 -2.31 -24.78
C VAL A 74 3.16 -2.59 -25.31
N ALA A 75 3.55 -1.91 -26.39
CA ALA A 75 4.89 -1.93 -26.95
C ALA A 75 5.28 -0.51 -27.39
N ALA A 76 6.58 -0.22 -27.43
CA ALA A 76 7.06 1.04 -28.00
C ALA A 76 6.69 1.11 -29.50
N PRO A 77 6.42 2.32 -30.04
CA PRO A 77 6.43 2.49 -31.49
C PRO A 77 7.83 2.13 -32.00
N GLY A 78 7.87 1.33 -33.08
CA GLY A 78 9.09 0.75 -33.65
C GLY A 78 10.11 1.78 -34.12
#